data_AF-A0AA41M6Q3-F1
#
_entry.id   AF-A0AA41M6Q3-F1
#
_cell.length_a   1.000
_cell.length_b   1.000
_cell.length_c   1.000
_cell.angle_alpha   90.00
_cell.angle_beta   90.00
_cell.angle_gamma   90.00
#
_symmetry.space_group_name_H-M   'P 1'
#
loop_
_entity.id
_entity.type
_entity.pdbx_description
1 polymer ?
#
loop_
_entity_poly.entity_id
_entity_poly.type
_entity_poly.pdbx_seq_one_letter_code
_entity_poly.pdbx_strand_id
1 'polypeptide(L)' 'MGILGSGGDECYVCGKEIDSDDCIEKDGEKFCCEKCEEKFEEEQVEEDEICQFC' A
#
# COMPACT_ATOMS: atom_id res chain seq x y z
N MET A 1 -26.32 17.57 -5.89
CA MET A 1 -25.31 16.51 -6.14
C MET A 1 -23.98 17.17 -6.39
N GLY A 2 -22.98 16.94 -5.54
CA GLY A 2 -21.60 17.32 -5.82
C GLY A 2 -20.73 16.10 -5.59
N ILE A 3 -20.39 15.39 -6.67
CA ILE A 3 -19.30 14.41 -6.64
C ILE A 3 -18.15 15.02 -7.44
N LEU A 4 -17.38 15.89 -6.77
CA LEU A 4 -16.02 16.17 -7.21
C LEU A 4 -15.21 14.94 -6.82
N GLY A 5 -15.26 13.92 -7.68
CA GLY A 5 -14.32 12.81 -7.64
C GLY A 5 -12.97 13.33 -8.12
N SER A 6 -12.20 13.91 -7.19
CA SER A 6 -10.78 14.07 -7.35
C SER A 6 -10.20 12.66 -7.38
N GLY A 7 -9.79 12.18 -8.57
CA GLY A 7 -9.04 10.94 -8.70
C GLY A 7 -7.64 11.14 -8.14
N GLY A 8 -7.51 11.10 -6.81
CA GLY A 8 -6.24 11.05 -6.12
C GLY A 8 -5.85 9.60 -5.89
N ASP A 9 -4.58 9.28 -6.11
CA ASP A 9 -4.04 7.98 -5.72
C ASP A 9 -4.05 7.91 -4.19
N GLU A 10 -4.72 6.92 -3.59
CA GLU A 10 -4.74 6.78 -2.13
C GLU A 10 -3.73 5.72 -1.66
N CYS A 11 -3.06 6.00 -0.55
CA CYS A 11 -2.06 5.10 0.01
C CYS A 11 -2.73 3.86 0.58
N TYR A 12 -2.36 2.69 0.09
CA TYR A 12 -2.95 1.42 0.53
C TYR A 12 -2.84 1.19 2.06
N VAL A 13 -1.70 1.55 2.66
CA VAL A 13 -1.44 1.31 4.08
C VAL A 13 -2.16 2.29 5.01
N CYS A 14 -2.33 3.55 4.60
CA CYS A 14 -2.84 4.59 5.52
C CYS A 14 -4.06 5.37 5.02
N GLY A 15 -4.52 5.12 3.79
CA GLY A 15 -5.67 5.78 3.16
C GLY A 15 -5.48 7.28 2.93
N LYS A 16 -4.24 7.77 2.97
CA LYS A 16 -3.93 9.19 2.69
C LYS A 16 -3.88 9.42 1.19
N GLU A 17 -4.38 10.56 0.73
CA GLU A 17 -4.17 11.03 -0.64
C GLU A 17 -2.67 11.16 -0.90
N ILE A 18 -2.24 10.60 -2.03
CA ILE A 18 -0.89 10.66 -2.55
C ILE A 18 -0.88 11.67 -3.69
N ASP A 19 0.05 12.60 -3.61
CA ASP A 19 0.39 13.47 -4.73
C ASP A 19 1.08 12.64 -5.83
N SER A 20 0.53 12.68 -7.05
CA SER A 20 1.01 11.85 -8.17
C SER A 20 2.48 12.11 -8.60
N ASP A 21 3.12 13.16 -8.07
CA ASP A 21 4.53 13.49 -8.36
C ASP A 21 5.53 12.69 -7.51
N ASP A 22 5.15 12.21 -6.32
CA ASP A 22 6.08 11.55 -5.39
C ASP A 22 5.38 10.38 -4.66
N CYS A 23 4.92 9.40 -5.46
CA CYS A 23 4.34 8.15 -4.99
C CYS A 23 5.29 6.98 -5.21
N ILE A 24 5.33 6.05 -4.26
CA ILE A 24 6.08 4.81 -4.40
C ILE A 24 5.08 3.75 -4.85
N GLU A 25 5.34 3.12 -6.00
CA GLU A 25 4.51 2.03 -6.52
C GLU A 25 5.26 0.70 -6.38
N LYS A 26 4.67 -0.25 -5.65
CA LYS A 26 5.19 -1.61 -5.49
C LYS A 26 4.08 -2.63 -5.59
N ASP A 27 4.32 -3.69 -6.35
CA ASP A 27 3.35 -4.78 -6.60
C ASP A 27 1.98 -4.32 -7.16
N GLY A 28 1.94 -3.14 -7.78
CA GLY A 28 0.69 -2.52 -8.27
C GLY A 28 -0.06 -1.70 -7.22
N GLU A 29 0.48 -1.58 -6.01
CA GLU A 29 -0.04 -0.77 -4.92
C GLU A 29 0.75 0.53 -4.78
N LYS A 30 0.07 1.61 -4.37
CA LYS A 30 0.67 2.94 -4.22
C LYS A 30 0.82 3.32 -2.75
N PHE A 31 1.94 3.96 -2.43
CA PHE A 31 2.33 4.34 -1.08
C PHE A 31 2.72 5.82 -1.02
N CYS A 32 2.24 6.50 0.02
CA CYS A 32 2.57 7.91 0.25
C CYS A 32 4.00 8.14 0.77
N CYS A 33 4.69 7.10 1.21
CA CYS A 33 6.05 7.16 1.74
C CYS A 33 6.67 5.75 1.91
N GLU A 34 8.00 5.70 2.02
CA GLU A 34 8.77 4.45 2.20
C GLU A 34 8.34 3.67 3.45
N LYS A 35 7.86 4.36 4.50
CA LYS A 35 7.35 3.67 5.71
C LYS A 35 6.08 2.87 5.46
N CYS A 36 5.27 3.28 4.48
CA CYS A 36 4.07 2.55 4.12
C CYS A 36 4.43 1.36 3.22
N GLU A 37 5.38 1.55 2.30
CA GLU A 37 5.96 0.47 1.50
C GLU A 37 6.59 -0.61 2.40
N GLU A 38 7.44 -0.22 3.35
CA GLU A 38 8.16 -1.17 4.23
C GLU A 38 7.20 -2.04 5.05
N LYS A 39 6.08 -1.46 5.52
CA LYS A 39 5.02 -2.22 6.21
C LYS A 39 4.34 -3.24 5.31
N PHE A 40 4.08 -2.86 4.06
CA PHE A 40 3.51 -3.75 3.08
C PHE A 40 4.45 -4.92 2.76
N GLU A 41 5.75 -4.65 2.65
CA GLU A 41 6.76 -5.71 2.48
C GLU A 41 6.91 -6.61 3.70
N GLU A 42 6.85 -6.06 4.91
CA GLU A 42 6.91 -6.85 6.15
C GLU A 42 5.71 -7.81 6.26
N GLU A 43 4.49 -7.36 5.93
CA GLU A 43 3.28 -8.20 5.96
C GLU A 43 3.32 -9.34 4.92
N GLN A 44 3.95 -9.14 3.76
CA GLN A 44 4.04 -10.16 2.71
C GLN A 44 5.04 -11.29 3.02
N VAL A 45 5.91 -11.13 4.02
CA VAL A 45 6.98 -12.10 4.35
C VAL A 45 6.59 -13.08 5.48
N GLU A 46 5.42 -12.90 6.11
CA GLU A 46 5.06 -13.65 7.34
C GLU A 46 4.26 -14.97 7.15
N GLU A 47 4.18 -15.55 5.95
CA GLU A 47 3.43 -16.81 5.72
C GLU A 47 4.21 -17.89 4.94
N ASP A 48 5.38 -18.32 5.42
CA ASP A 48 6.08 -19.50 4.87
C ASP A 48 6.60 -20.50 5.95
N GLU A 49 6.09 -20.46 7.20
CA GLU A 49 6.58 -21.39 8.26
C GLU A 49 5.50 -22.15 9.05
N ILE A 50 4.37 -22.53 8.44
CA ILE A 50 3.52 -23.58 9.02
C ILE A 50 3.40 -24.77 8.07
N CYS A 51 4.52 -25.48 7.94
CA CYS A 51 4.55 -26.87 7.51
C CYS A 51 5.00 -27.75 8.68
N GLN A 52 4.16 -27.91 9.71
CA GLN A 52 4.40 -28.92 10.77
C GLN A 52 3.11 -29.47 11.41
N PHE A 53 2.25 -30.10 10.61
CA PHE A 53 1.52 -31.29 11.07
C PHE A 53 1.06 -32.12 9.86
N CYS A 54 1.99 -32.90 9.30
CA CYS A 54 1.67 -34.13 8.56
C CYS A 54 1.38 -35.26 9.55
#